data_AF-A0A843RTU2-F1
#
_entry.id   AF-A0A843RTU2-F1
#
_cell.length_a   1.000
_cell.length_b   1.000
_cell.length_c   1.000
_cell.angle_alpha   90.00
_cell.angle_beta   90.00
_cell.angle_gamma   90.00
#
_symmetry.space_group_name_H-M   'P 1'
#
loop_
_entity.id
_entity.type
_entity.pdbx_description
1 polymer ?
#
loop_
_entity_poly.entity_id
_entity_poly.type
_entity_poly.pdbx_seq_one_letter_code
_entity_poly.pdbx_strand_id
1 'polypeptide(L)' 'MPELLIGYARCSTDEQDLTAHLAALGKLGVDGRRIYVDHGLTGTNRA' A
#
# COMPACT_ATOMS: atom_id res chain seq x y z
N MET A 1 18.22 -12.30 14.62
CA MET A 1 16.74 -12.31 14.74
C MET A 1 16.21 -11.87 13.39
N PRO A 2 15.29 -12.59 12.73
CA PRO A 2 14.73 -12.12 11.47
C PRO A 2 13.88 -10.87 11.74
N GLU A 3 14.22 -9.75 11.12
CA GLU A 3 13.45 -8.52 11.23
C GLU A 3 12.14 -8.69 10.45
N LEU A 4 11.00 -8.50 11.14
CA LEU A 4 9.68 -8.61 10.52
C LEU A 4 9.34 -7.29 9.83
N LEU A 5 9.43 -7.27 8.50
CA LEU A 5 9.05 -6.11 7.70
C LEU A 5 7.58 -6.20 7.26
N ILE A 6 6.85 -5.11 7.47
CA ILE A 6 5.45 -4.93 7.05
C ILE A 6 5.38 -3.67 6.19
N GLY A 7 4.74 -3.77 5.03
CA GLY A 7 4.59 -2.65 4.09
C GLY A 7 3.17 -2.12 4.10
N TYR A 8 3.03 -0.81 3.97
CA TYR A 8 1.75 -0.15 3.81
C TYR A 8 1.82 0.85 2.66
N ALA A 9 0.81 0.82 1.79
CA ALA A 9 0.62 1.76 0.70
C ALA A 9 -0.83 2.26 0.68
N ARG A 10 -1.05 3.51 0.28
CA ARG A 10 -2.39 4.11 0.18
C ARG A 10 -2.53 4.90 -1.12
N CYS A 11 -3.68 4.77 -1.76
CA CYS A 11 -4.11 5.66 -2.84
C CYS A 11 -5.41 6.38 -2.44
N SER A 12 -5.65 7.55 -3.04
CA SER A 12 -6.87 8.36 -2.84
C SER A 12 -7.97 8.05 -3.84
N THR A 13 -7.66 7.36 -4.95
CA THR A 13 -8.63 6.85 -5.91
C THR A 13 -8.21 5.45 -6.37
N ASP A 14 -9.18 4.61 -6.74
CA ASP A 14 -8.94 3.25 -7.22
C ASP A 14 -8.12 3.21 -8.53
N GLU A 15 -8.23 4.25 -9.34
CA GLU A 15 -7.50 4.39 -10.61
C GLU A 15 -6.01 4.75 -10.44
N GLN A 16 -5.55 5.06 -9.22
CA GLN A 16 -4.13 5.37 -9.01
C GLN A 16 -3.29 4.10 -9.05
N ASP A 17 -2.28 4.11 -9.92
CA ASP A 17 -1.30 3.03 -10.00
C ASP A 17 -0.47 2.95 -8.72
N LEU A 18 -0.61 1.81 -8.03
CA LEU A 18 0.17 1.47 -6.83
C LEU A 18 1.44 0.67 -7.16
N THR A 19 1.68 0.36 -8.44
CA THR A 19 2.81 -0.46 -8.88
C THR A 19 4.14 0.14 -8.42
N ALA A 20 4.29 1.47 -8.51
CA ALA A 20 5.47 2.16 -8.01
C ALA A 20 5.68 2.01 -6.49
N HIS A 21 4.60 2.06 -5.70
CA HIS A 21 4.66 1.91 -4.24
C HIS A 21 4.98 0.47 -3.83
N LEU A 22 4.33 -0.51 -4.47
CA LEU A 22 4.60 -1.94 -4.23
C LEU A 22 6.04 -2.31 -4.60
N ALA A 23 6.53 -1.81 -5.74
CA ALA A 23 7.91 -2.02 -6.16
C ALA A 23 8.93 -1.40 -5.20
N ALA A 24 8.63 -0.23 -4.63
CA ALA A 24 9.48 0.41 -3.62
C ALA A 24 9.53 -0.41 -2.32
N LEU A 25 8.38 -0.91 -1.84
CA LEU A 25 8.32 -1.77 -0.65
C LEU A 25 9.05 -3.11 -0.85
N GLY A 26 8.93 -3.71 -2.04
CA GLY A 26 9.68 -4.91 -2.38
C GLY A 26 11.20 -4.69 -2.37
N LYS A 27 11.68 -3.52 -2.86
CA LYS A 27 13.10 -3.15 -2.80
C LYS A 27 13.62 -2.98 -1.37
N LEU A 28 12.75 -2.63 -0.42
CA LEU A 28 13.08 -2.54 1.01
C LEU A 28 13.05 -3.90 1.72
N GLY A 29 12.74 -4.99 1.01
CA GLY A 29 12.73 -6.35 1.56
C GLY A 29 11.39 -6.75 2.21
N VAL A 30 10.32 -5.99 1.96
CA VAL A 30 8.99 -6.37 2.43
C VAL A 30 8.45 -7.54 1.60
N ASP A 31 8.02 -8.62 2.26
CA ASP A 31 7.31 -9.72 1.62
C ASP A 31 5.95 -9.25 1.09
N GLY A 32 5.63 -9.55 -0.16
CA GLY A 32 4.37 -9.13 -0.79
C GLY A 32 3.10 -9.60 -0.07
N ARG A 33 3.16 -10.69 0.70
CA ARG A 33 2.06 -11.19 1.54
C ARG A 33 1.82 -10.32 2.77
N ARG A 34 2.75 -9.41 3.08
CA ARG A 34 2.73 -8.46 4.20
C ARG A 34 2.66 -7.01 3.73
N ILE A 35 2.28 -6.79 2.47
CA ILE A 35 1.98 -5.46 1.97
C ILE A 35 0.47 -5.27 2.04
N TYR A 36 0.06 -4.26 2.81
CA TYR A 36 -1.34 -3.87 2.97
C TYR A 36 -1.59 -2.59 2.17
N VAL A 37 -2.63 -2.60 1.36
CA VAL A 37 -3.02 -1.47 0.52
C VAL A 37 -4.34 -0.92 1.02
N ASP A 38 -4.35 0.38 1.32
CA ASP A 38 -5.56 1.15 1.56
C ASP A 38 -6.00 1.80 0.24
N HIS A 39 -7.04 1.24 -0.37
CA HIS A 39 -7.74 1.90 -1.45
C HIS A 39 -8.66 2.94 -0.80
N GLY A 40 -8.17 4.16 -0.67
CA GLY A 40 -8.89 5.25 -0.04
C GLY A 40 -10.09 5.64 -0.89
N LEU A 41 -11.23 4.96 -0.73
CA LEU A 41 -12.54 5.45 -1.16
C LEU A 41 -12.94 6.63 -0.27
N THR A 42 -12.24 7.76 -0.34
CA THR A 42 -12.71 8.98 0.33
C THR A 42 -13.71 9.69 -0.56
N GLY A 43 -14.83 9.02 -0.82
CA GLY A 43 -16.11 9.69 -1.00
C GLY A 43 -16.65 9.99 0.38
N THR A 44 -16.15 11.03 1.04
CA THR A 44 -16.88 11.61 2.18
C THR A 44 -18.20 12.10 1.60
N ASN A 45 -19.26 11.29 1.70
CA ASN A 45 -20.61 11.72 1.42
C ASN A 45 -20.95 12.80 2.46
N ARG A 46 -20.73 14.06 2.10
CA ARG A 46 -21.24 15.22 2.82
C ARG A 46 -22.72 15.34 2.47
N ALA A 47 -23.53 14.41 3.00
CA ALA A 47 -24.98 14.52 3.08
C ALA A 47 -25.37 14.92 4.50
#